data_AF-A0A653CM29-F1
#
_entry.id   AF-A0A653CM29-F1
#
_cell.length_a   1.000
_cell.length_b   1.000
_cell.length_c   1.000
_cell.angle_alpha   90.00
_cell.angle_beta   90.00
_cell.angle_gamma   90.00
#
_symmetry.space_group_name_H-M   'P 1'
#
loop_
_entity.id
_entity.type
_entity.pdbx_description
1 polymer ?
#
loop_
_entity_poly.entity_id
_entity_poly.type
_entity_poly.pdbx_seq_one_letter_code
_entity_poly.pdbx_strand_id
1 'polypeptide(L)'
;MANEAVVVQAIYCYKKTNNDELTFKKGDIITVTQKDDGWWEGTLNGETGWFPSNYVKELKDVPKPHMNQENQYRSVVLKDLIDSEKAHVTELEALVTNFLQPLEKSTFLTPDEYKQLTGNITDVLETHQQLLNLVEDESAKPGSEQRVGKIFLSWAAKMKNVHQTYCSSHPRAVCILEKHRDELTKYMEAKGATSPGVLVLTTMLSKPFRRLDKYSGMLQELERYVEECHPDRGDTQRSISIYKDIAATCCSTRRQKELELQVLTGPVRGWEGPSLTALGDIIYMGSVAVGPQHHDRYFVLFPSTLVILSVSHRLSAFIYEGKLFLTGLTVIRLDDSEQYKNAFEISAPMIDKRVAVCQSKEEADHWVELLKNQMPRASSASALSQKVAPSQAQFVPQPPPH
;
A
#
# COMPACT_ATOMS: atom_id res chain seq x y z
N MET A 1 7.34 15.21 -38.15
CA MET A 1 6.08 15.02 -38.90
C MET A 1 5.00 14.86 -37.86
N ALA A 2 4.00 15.74 -37.85
CA ALA A 2 2.93 15.69 -36.85
C ALA A 2 2.19 14.34 -36.99
N ASN A 3 2.11 13.58 -35.90
CA ASN A 3 1.40 12.31 -35.87
C ASN A 3 -0.07 12.62 -36.21
N GLU A 4 -0.53 12.15 -37.36
CA GLU A 4 -1.91 12.39 -37.80
C GLU A 4 -2.83 11.63 -36.84
N ALA A 5 -3.76 12.33 -36.18
CA ALA A 5 -4.68 11.71 -35.22
C ALA A 5 -5.52 10.67 -35.96
N VAL A 6 -5.25 9.39 -35.73
CA VAL A 6 -6.01 8.29 -36.34
C VAL A 6 -7.30 8.16 -35.56
N VAL A 7 -8.43 8.42 -36.21
CA VAL A 7 -9.76 8.24 -35.62
C VAL A 7 -10.40 7.01 -36.21
N VAL A 8 -11.04 6.20 -35.37
CA VAL A 8 -11.68 4.95 -35.77
C VAL A 8 -13.13 4.92 -35.33
N GLN A 9 -13.99 4.28 -36.10
CA GLN A 9 -15.37 4.01 -35.73
C GLN A 9 -15.53 2.56 -35.30
N ALA A 10 -16.13 2.32 -34.14
CA ALA A 10 -16.51 1.00 -33.67
C ALA A 10 -17.54 0.35 -34.59
N ILE A 11 -17.21 -0.80 -35.18
CA ILE A 11 -18.11 -1.58 -36.03
C ILE A 11 -18.87 -2.67 -35.24
N TYR A 12 -18.37 -3.00 -34.05
CA TYR A 12 -18.99 -3.91 -33.08
C TYR A 12 -18.99 -3.28 -31.68
N CYS A 13 -19.85 -3.77 -30.78
CA CYS A 13 -19.76 -3.43 -29.36
C CYS A 13 -18.63 -4.25 -28.72
N TYR A 14 -17.87 -3.62 -27.82
CA TYR A 14 -16.82 -4.29 -27.06
C TYR A 14 -16.99 -3.96 -25.57
N LYS A 15 -17.01 -5.01 -24.74
CA LYS A 15 -17.09 -4.88 -23.28
C LYS A 15 -15.77 -5.32 -22.70
N LYS A 16 -15.13 -4.44 -21.92
CA LYS A 16 -13.84 -4.72 -21.30
C LYS A 16 -13.90 -5.96 -20.41
N THR A 17 -12.84 -6.76 -20.49
CA THR A 17 -12.63 -7.92 -19.63
C THR A 17 -11.61 -7.58 -18.54
N ASN A 18 -10.61 -6.77 -18.89
CA ASN A 18 -9.58 -6.28 -17.98
C ASN A 18 -9.73 -4.78 -17.68
N ASN A 19 -9.03 -4.31 -16.65
CA ASN A 19 -9.14 -2.92 -16.17
C ASN A 19 -8.47 -1.90 -17.11
N ASP A 20 -7.53 -2.35 -17.94
CA ASP A 20 -6.78 -1.58 -18.93
C ASP A 20 -7.45 -1.52 -20.31
N GLU A 21 -8.60 -2.16 -20.48
CA GLU A 21 -9.35 -2.21 -21.73
C GLU A 21 -10.49 -1.16 -21.79
N LEU A 22 -10.77 -0.67 -23.01
CA LEU A 22 -11.80 0.34 -23.27
C LEU A 22 -13.15 -0.33 -23.58
N THR A 23 -14.25 0.13 -22.99
CA THR A 23 -15.61 -0.34 -23.36
C THR A 23 -16.28 0.65 -24.30
N PHE A 24 -16.87 0.16 -25.39
CA PHE A 24 -17.55 1.00 -26.38
C PHE A 24 -18.69 0.26 -27.09
N LYS A 25 -19.59 1.04 -27.68
CA LYS A 25 -20.74 0.57 -28.46
C LYS A 25 -20.45 0.72 -29.95
N LYS A 26 -21.15 -0.09 -30.75
CA LYS A 26 -21.14 0.06 -32.22
C LYS A 26 -21.55 1.48 -32.59
N GLY A 27 -20.73 2.13 -33.40
CA GLY A 27 -20.92 3.50 -33.88
C GLY A 27 -20.07 4.54 -33.15
N ASP A 28 -19.50 4.22 -31.98
CA ASP A 28 -18.64 5.12 -31.22
C ASP A 28 -17.39 5.51 -32.01
N ILE A 29 -16.93 6.74 -31.79
CA ILE A 29 -15.76 7.33 -32.46
C ILE A 29 -14.63 7.39 -31.44
N ILE A 30 -13.53 6.71 -31.74
CA ILE A 30 -12.41 6.53 -30.81
C ILE A 30 -11.17 7.19 -31.43
N THR A 31 -10.47 8.01 -30.65
CA THR A 31 -9.21 8.62 -31.04
C THR A 31 -8.07 7.67 -30.67
N VAL A 32 -7.35 7.12 -31.66
CA VAL A 32 -6.27 6.14 -31.42
C VAL A 32 -5.02 6.86 -30.88
N THR A 33 -4.49 6.35 -29.76
CA THR A 33 -3.25 6.83 -29.11
C THR A 33 -2.05 5.97 -29.47
N GLN A 34 -2.24 4.65 -29.56
CA GLN A 34 -1.18 3.68 -29.85
C GLN A 34 -1.72 2.48 -30.64
N LYS A 35 -0.87 1.92 -31.52
CA LYS A 35 -1.16 0.69 -32.25
C LYS A 35 -0.14 -0.37 -31.85
N ASP A 36 -0.62 -1.51 -31.37
CA ASP A 36 0.16 -2.73 -31.17
C ASP A 36 -0.48 -3.89 -31.96
N ASP A 37 0.26 -4.95 -32.23
CA ASP A 37 -0.15 -6.00 -33.17
C ASP A 37 -1.46 -6.69 -32.72
N GLY A 38 -2.57 -6.36 -33.38
CA GLY A 38 -3.92 -6.84 -33.06
C GLY A 38 -4.69 -6.02 -32.00
N TRP A 39 -4.01 -5.23 -31.17
CA TRP A 39 -4.62 -4.43 -30.09
C TRP A 39 -4.22 -2.96 -30.19
N TRP A 40 -5.20 -2.07 -30.23
CA TRP A 40 -4.97 -0.63 -30.29
C TRP A 40 -5.41 0.01 -28.97
N GLU A 41 -4.72 1.07 -28.58
CA GLU A 41 -5.13 1.93 -27.47
C GLU A 41 -5.79 3.18 -28.05
N GLY A 42 -6.86 3.66 -27.41
CA GLY A 42 -7.49 4.90 -27.81
C GLY A 42 -8.38 5.49 -26.72
N THR A 43 -8.79 6.73 -26.96
CA THR A 43 -9.56 7.55 -26.05
C THR A 43 -11.00 7.67 -26.57
N LEU A 44 -11.97 7.42 -25.68
CA LEU A 44 -13.40 7.63 -25.93
C LEU A 44 -14.03 8.29 -24.70
N ASN A 45 -14.71 9.43 -24.88
CA ASN A 45 -15.38 10.17 -23.79
C ASN A 45 -14.45 10.45 -22.60
N GLY A 46 -13.16 10.68 -22.84
CA GLY A 46 -12.16 10.92 -21.81
C GLY A 46 -11.60 9.66 -21.13
N GLU A 47 -12.09 8.45 -21.43
CA GLU A 47 -11.49 7.20 -20.97
C GLU A 47 -10.54 6.63 -22.02
N THR A 48 -9.33 6.23 -21.60
CA THR A 48 -8.33 5.59 -22.46
C THR A 48 -8.19 4.12 -22.11
N GLY A 49 -8.13 3.25 -23.11
CA GLY A 49 -7.86 1.82 -22.90
C GLY A 49 -7.62 1.04 -24.17
N TRP A 50 -7.23 -0.23 -24.00
CA TRP A 50 -6.93 -1.15 -25.09
C TRP A 50 -8.18 -1.80 -25.66
N PHE A 51 -8.19 -2.02 -26.97
CA PHE A 51 -9.25 -2.71 -27.67
C PHE A 51 -8.75 -3.44 -28.92
N PRO A 52 -9.45 -4.51 -29.35
CA PRO A 52 -9.04 -5.28 -30.52
C PRO A 52 -9.27 -4.49 -31.83
N SER A 53 -8.24 -4.40 -32.66
CA SER A 53 -8.25 -3.55 -33.86
C SER A 53 -9.28 -3.98 -34.91
N ASN A 54 -9.67 -5.26 -34.94
CA ASN A 54 -10.72 -5.79 -35.82
C ASN A 54 -12.14 -5.39 -35.41
N TYR A 55 -12.32 -4.69 -34.28
CA TYR A 55 -13.62 -4.17 -33.82
C TYR A 55 -13.90 -2.75 -34.30
N VAL A 56 -12.95 -2.13 -35.00
CA VAL A 56 -13.04 -0.75 -35.45
C VAL A 56 -12.69 -0.62 -36.94
N LYS A 57 -13.02 0.53 -37.52
CA LYS A 57 -12.67 0.92 -38.89
C LYS A 57 -12.13 2.34 -38.91
N GLU A 58 -10.97 2.56 -39.53
CA GLU A 58 -10.38 3.90 -39.67
C GLU A 58 -11.27 4.87 -40.46
N LEU A 59 -11.39 6.10 -39.96
CA LEU A 59 -12.05 7.21 -40.60
C LEU A 59 -11.00 8.13 -41.24
N LYS A 60 -11.21 8.48 -42.52
CA LYS A 60 -10.21 9.20 -43.34
C LYS A 60 -10.34 10.73 -43.33
N ASP A 61 -11.36 11.29 -42.68
CA ASP A 61 -11.59 12.73 -42.61
C ASP A 61 -12.15 13.11 -41.25
N VAL A 62 -11.29 13.61 -40.36
CA VAL A 62 -11.73 14.27 -39.10
C VAL A 62 -11.08 15.66 -39.03
N PRO A 63 -11.86 16.73 -38.75
CA PRO A 63 -11.32 18.07 -38.60
C PRO A 63 -10.32 18.13 -37.43
N LYS A 64 -9.15 18.73 -37.67
CA LYS A 64 -8.14 18.98 -36.64
C LYS A 64 -8.70 19.96 -35.59
N PRO A 65 -8.74 19.63 -34.29
CA PRO A 65 -9.06 20.61 -33.25
C PRO A 65 -7.96 21.69 -33.17
N HIS A 66 -8.27 22.85 -32.59
CA HIS A 66 -7.44 24.05 -32.56
C HIS A 66 -6.16 23.89 -31.69
N MET A 67 -5.05 23.47 -32.32
CA MET A 67 -3.83 22.92 -31.67
C MET A 67 -2.90 23.88 -30.90
N ASN A 68 -3.07 25.21 -30.96
CA ASN A 68 -2.01 26.14 -30.51
C ASN A 68 -2.11 26.62 -29.05
N GLN A 69 -3.31 26.66 -28.45
CA GLN A 69 -3.47 27.19 -27.09
C GLN A 69 -3.21 26.11 -26.02
N GLU A 70 -3.66 24.88 -26.26
CA GLU A 70 -3.55 23.74 -25.33
C GLU A 70 -2.09 23.32 -25.08
N ASN A 71 -1.23 23.39 -26.11
CA ASN A 71 0.19 23.10 -25.98
C ASN A 71 0.97 24.09 -25.09
N GLN A 72 0.53 25.36 -25.05
CA GLN A 72 1.12 26.35 -24.15
C GLN A 72 0.72 26.08 -22.70
N TYR A 73 -0.55 25.75 -22.44
CA TYR A 73 -1.02 25.40 -21.09
C TYR A 73 -0.38 24.12 -20.56
N ARG A 74 -0.23 23.08 -21.41
CA ARG A 74 0.49 21.85 -21.06
C ARG A 74 1.92 22.14 -20.58
N SER A 75 2.63 23.01 -21.28
CA SER A 75 4.00 23.39 -20.93
C SER A 75 4.07 24.11 -19.58
N VAL A 76 3.08 24.95 -19.27
CA VAL A 76 2.97 25.63 -17.97
C VAL A 76 2.68 24.62 -16.85
N VAL A 77 1.72 23.72 -17.04
CA VAL A 77 1.36 22.70 -16.02
C VAL A 77 2.52 21.74 -15.74
N LEU A 78 3.25 21.32 -16.78
CA LEU A 78 4.43 20.50 -16.62
C LEU A 78 5.53 21.25 -15.85
N LYS A 79 5.73 22.54 -16.16
CA LYS A 79 6.68 23.39 -15.45
C LYS A 79 6.28 23.55 -13.98
N ASP A 80 5.01 23.77 -13.68
CA ASP A 80 4.50 23.87 -12.31
C ASP A 80 4.71 22.57 -11.53
N LEU A 81 4.53 21.40 -12.17
CA LEU A 81 4.83 20.10 -11.58
C LEU A 81 6.31 19.98 -11.20
N ILE A 82 7.22 20.34 -12.13
CA ILE A 82 8.67 20.30 -11.92
C ILE A 82 9.09 21.28 -10.83
N ASP A 83 8.63 22.53 -10.90
CA ASP A 83 8.97 23.57 -9.92
C ASP A 83 8.45 23.16 -8.52
N SER A 84 7.29 22.52 -8.44
CA SER A 84 6.74 21.94 -7.21
C SER A 84 7.56 20.76 -6.67
N GLU A 85 8.04 19.88 -7.54
CA GLU A 85 8.91 18.74 -7.15
C GLU A 85 10.27 19.23 -6.68
N LYS A 86 10.86 20.20 -7.38
CA LYS A 86 12.12 20.84 -7.02
C LYS A 86 12.04 21.53 -5.66
N ALA A 87 10.95 22.25 -5.40
CA ALA A 87 10.69 22.83 -4.09
C ALA A 87 10.62 21.74 -3.01
N HIS A 88 9.91 20.63 -3.27
CA HIS A 88 9.82 19.52 -2.33
C HIS A 88 11.19 18.88 -2.03
N VAL A 89 11.99 18.60 -3.06
CA VAL A 89 13.33 18.02 -2.93
C VAL A 89 14.25 18.97 -2.16
N THR A 90 14.25 20.26 -2.48
CA THR A 90 15.05 21.28 -1.78
C THR A 90 14.69 21.35 -0.29
N GLU A 91 13.40 21.25 0.04
CA GLU A 91 12.95 21.22 1.44
C GLU A 91 13.37 19.94 2.17
N LEU A 92 13.31 18.77 1.51
CA LEU A 92 13.77 17.51 2.09
C LEU A 92 15.30 17.48 2.27
N GLU A 93 16.04 18.03 1.33
CA GLU A 93 17.49 18.18 1.43
C GLU A 93 17.86 19.13 2.57
N ALA A 94 17.15 20.27 2.69
CA ALA A 94 17.31 21.17 3.83
C ALA A 94 16.97 20.49 5.16
N LEU A 95 15.96 19.63 5.20
CA LEU A 95 15.63 18.83 6.38
C LEU A 95 16.80 17.93 6.79
N VAL A 96 17.34 17.17 5.83
CA VAL A 96 18.43 16.24 6.07
C VAL A 96 19.70 16.98 6.49
N THR A 97 20.12 17.99 5.73
CA THR A 97 21.40 18.68 5.93
C THR A 97 21.39 19.62 7.13
N ASN A 98 20.31 20.38 7.34
CA ASN A 98 20.28 21.40 8.39
C ASN A 98 19.84 20.86 9.75
N PHE A 99 18.98 19.83 9.78
CA PHE A 99 18.40 19.32 11.03
C PHE A 99 18.85 17.89 11.35
N LEU A 100 18.67 16.93 10.43
CA LEU A 100 18.92 15.52 10.74
C LEU A 100 20.41 15.16 10.82
N GLN A 101 21.26 15.63 9.93
CA GLN A 101 22.71 15.37 10.00
C GLN A 101 23.35 15.94 11.28
N PRO A 102 23.05 17.18 11.71
CA PRO A 102 23.69 17.70 12.92
C PRO A 102 23.06 17.12 14.21
N LEU A 103 21.86 16.53 14.14
CA LEU A 103 21.27 15.75 15.24
C LEU A 103 22.06 14.48 15.55
N GLU A 104 22.76 13.88 14.59
CA GLU A 104 23.63 12.72 14.82
C GLU A 104 24.75 13.03 15.83
N LYS A 105 25.23 14.28 15.83
CA LYS A 105 26.29 14.76 16.72
C LYS A 105 25.76 15.20 18.09
N SER A 106 24.44 15.23 18.26
CA SER A 106 23.83 15.62 19.52
C SER A 106 23.93 14.49 20.54
N THR A 107 24.16 14.84 21.81
CA THR A 107 24.38 13.86 22.88
C THR A 107 23.09 13.36 23.54
N PHE A 108 21.92 13.91 23.16
CA PHE A 108 20.64 13.59 23.81
C PHE A 108 19.86 12.45 23.12
N LEU A 109 20.24 12.06 21.89
CA LEU A 109 19.67 10.90 21.18
C LEU A 109 20.67 9.75 21.18
N THR A 110 20.19 8.54 21.44
CA THR A 110 21.00 7.34 21.20
C THR A 110 21.14 7.07 19.70
N PRO A 111 22.19 6.35 19.24
CA PRO A 111 22.35 5.99 17.83
C PRO A 111 21.16 5.20 17.26
N ASP A 112 20.50 4.39 18.10
CA ASP A 112 19.30 3.65 17.72
C ASP A 112 18.08 4.56 17.56
N GLU A 113 17.86 5.50 18.49
CA GLU A 113 16.79 6.50 18.38
C GLU A 113 17.01 7.43 17.18
N TYR A 114 18.26 7.79 16.90
CA TYR A 114 18.62 8.56 15.70
C TYR A 114 18.25 7.82 14.42
N LYS A 115 18.58 6.53 14.33
CA LYS A 115 18.22 5.68 13.19
C LYS A 115 16.71 5.51 13.05
N GLN A 116 15.98 5.37 14.16
CA GLN A 116 14.51 5.29 14.15
C GLN A 116 13.84 6.62 13.77
N LEU A 117 14.44 7.76 14.14
CA LEU A 117 13.95 9.09 13.80
C LEU A 117 14.16 9.43 12.32
N THR A 118 15.35 9.12 11.80
CA THR A 118 15.73 9.38 10.39
C THR A 118 15.11 8.37 9.43
N GLY A 119 14.94 7.12 9.86
CA GLY A 119 14.35 6.06 9.05
C GLY A 119 15.07 5.93 7.70
N ASN A 120 14.30 5.87 6.62
CA ASN A 120 14.82 5.86 5.25
C ASN A 120 14.59 7.20 4.50
N ILE A 121 14.60 8.33 5.23
CA ILE A 121 14.37 9.65 4.62
C ILE A 121 15.39 10.00 3.52
N THR A 122 16.62 9.49 3.63
CA THR A 122 17.66 9.68 2.60
C THR A 122 17.30 8.96 1.31
N ASP A 123 16.76 7.74 1.41
CA ASP A 123 16.31 6.95 0.25
C ASP A 123 15.09 7.60 -0.41
N VAL A 124 14.19 8.18 0.40
CA VAL A 124 13.07 9.00 -0.08
C VAL A 124 13.60 10.19 -0.88
N LEU A 125 14.52 10.96 -0.30
CA LEU A 125 15.15 12.12 -0.95
C LEU A 125 15.81 11.73 -2.28
N GLU A 126 16.63 10.68 -2.30
CA GLU A 126 17.30 10.20 -3.50
C GLU A 126 16.28 9.78 -4.58
N THR A 127 15.21 9.10 -4.18
CA THR A 127 14.15 8.66 -5.09
C THR A 127 13.40 9.84 -5.72
N HIS A 128 13.15 10.90 -4.96
CA HIS A 128 12.53 12.13 -5.47
C HIS A 128 13.50 12.94 -6.36
N GLN A 129 14.78 13.02 -6.00
CA GLN A 129 15.79 13.68 -6.82
C GLN A 129 15.96 12.99 -8.19
N GLN A 130 15.97 11.65 -8.20
CA GLN A 130 16.04 10.88 -9.44
C GLN A 130 14.79 11.05 -10.29
N LEU A 131 13.59 11.06 -9.69
CA LEU A 131 12.35 11.36 -10.41
C LEU A 131 12.38 12.76 -11.02
N LEU A 132 12.83 13.77 -10.27
CA LEU A 132 12.95 15.15 -10.75
C LEU A 132 13.84 15.21 -11.99
N ASN A 133 15.03 14.60 -11.94
CA ASN A 133 15.97 14.59 -13.07
C ASN A 133 15.34 13.94 -14.31
N LEU A 134 14.65 12.80 -14.14
CA LEU A 134 13.98 12.11 -15.25
C LEU A 134 12.88 12.97 -15.89
N VAL A 135 12.10 13.69 -15.08
CA VAL A 135 11.02 14.56 -15.57
C VAL A 135 11.58 15.83 -16.21
N GLU A 136 12.66 16.40 -15.67
CA GLU A 136 13.37 17.54 -16.27
C GLU A 136 13.95 17.16 -17.65
N ASP A 137 14.61 16.00 -17.76
CA ASP A 137 15.13 15.49 -19.02
C ASP A 137 14.03 15.26 -20.06
N GLU A 138 12.87 14.75 -19.63
CA GLU A 138 11.71 14.56 -20.51
C GLU A 138 11.09 15.88 -20.95
N SER A 139 11.04 16.88 -20.06
CA SER A 139 10.49 18.20 -20.35
C SER A 139 11.28 18.97 -21.41
N ALA A 140 12.56 18.63 -21.61
CA ALA A 140 13.40 19.20 -22.66
C ALA A 140 13.02 18.73 -24.08
N LYS A 141 12.25 17.64 -24.20
CA LYS A 141 11.80 17.10 -25.49
C LYS A 141 10.63 17.90 -26.06
N PRO A 142 10.40 17.85 -27.39
CA PRO A 142 9.22 18.45 -28.01
C PRO A 142 7.93 17.88 -27.41
N GLY A 143 6.90 18.71 -27.23
CA GLY A 143 5.64 18.35 -26.54
C GLY A 143 4.95 17.08 -27.04
N SER A 144 5.10 16.74 -28.33
CA SER A 144 4.55 15.53 -28.95
C SER A 144 5.30 14.23 -28.62
N GLU A 145 6.53 14.34 -28.10
CA GLU A 145 7.39 13.21 -27.73
C GLU A 145 7.50 13.05 -26.21
N GLN A 146 6.97 13.99 -25.42
CA GLN A 146 7.06 14.00 -23.96
C GLN A 146 6.19 12.88 -23.34
N ARG A 147 6.84 11.88 -22.75
CA ARG A 147 6.17 10.73 -22.10
C ARG A 147 6.27 10.78 -20.58
N VAL A 148 5.68 11.82 -19.97
CA VAL A 148 5.74 12.04 -18.51
C VAL A 148 4.95 10.96 -17.77
N GLY A 149 3.76 10.59 -18.24
CA GLY A 149 2.96 9.50 -17.68
C GLY A 149 3.74 8.18 -17.63
N LYS A 150 4.47 7.85 -18.69
CA LYS A 150 5.32 6.65 -18.73
C LYS A 150 6.39 6.65 -17.64
N ILE A 151 7.03 7.79 -17.37
CA ILE A 151 8.03 7.92 -16.29
C ILE A 151 7.39 7.60 -14.95
N PHE A 152 6.26 8.24 -14.63
CA PHE A 152 5.52 7.98 -13.39
C PHE A 152 5.09 6.52 -13.26
N LEU A 153 4.62 5.86 -14.33
CA LEU A 153 4.30 4.44 -14.31
C LEU A 153 5.50 3.56 -13.96
N SER A 154 6.64 3.77 -14.64
CA SER A 154 7.86 3.01 -14.39
C SER A 154 8.43 3.25 -12.99
N TRP A 155 8.26 4.45 -12.45
CA TRP A 155 8.79 4.83 -11.14
C TRP A 155 7.88 4.42 -9.98
N ALA A 156 6.60 4.16 -10.25
CA ALA A 156 5.58 3.88 -9.25
C ALA A 156 5.96 2.75 -8.28
N ALA A 157 6.55 1.66 -8.79
CA ALA A 157 6.96 0.53 -7.94
C ALA A 157 8.07 0.92 -6.95
N LYS A 158 9.07 1.68 -7.40
CA LYS A 158 10.14 2.19 -6.53
C LYS A 158 9.58 3.18 -5.51
N MET A 159 8.74 4.11 -5.97
CA MET A 159 8.09 5.09 -5.10
C MET A 159 7.28 4.42 -3.98
N LYS A 160 6.48 3.39 -4.33
CA LYS A 160 5.68 2.60 -3.39
C LYS A 160 6.54 1.95 -2.32
N ASN A 161 7.59 1.23 -2.71
CA ASN A 161 8.43 0.49 -1.76
C ASN A 161 9.12 1.43 -0.76
N VAL A 162 9.74 2.50 -1.25
CA VAL A 162 10.47 3.46 -0.41
C VAL A 162 9.52 4.18 0.56
N HIS A 163 8.36 4.63 0.08
CA HIS A 163 7.39 5.31 0.94
C HIS A 163 6.68 4.37 1.92
N GLN A 164 6.46 3.12 1.54
CA GLN A 164 5.88 2.14 2.45
C GLN A 164 6.80 1.88 3.65
N THR A 165 8.10 1.73 3.41
CA THR A 165 9.10 1.65 4.48
C THR A 165 9.08 2.91 5.34
N TYR A 166 9.08 4.11 4.75
CA TYR A 166 9.04 5.37 5.48
C TYR A 166 7.79 5.52 6.36
N CYS A 167 6.62 5.20 5.80
CA CYS A 167 5.34 5.26 6.50
C CYS A 167 5.28 4.25 7.64
N SER A 168 5.97 3.11 7.52
CA SER A 168 6.03 2.11 8.59
C SER A 168 6.89 2.54 9.78
N SER A 169 7.97 3.30 9.55
CA SER A 169 8.85 3.81 10.60
C SER A 169 8.40 5.14 11.19
N HIS A 170 7.63 5.95 10.44
CA HIS A 170 7.22 7.29 10.85
C HIS A 170 6.51 7.36 12.22
N PRO A 171 5.58 6.46 12.60
CA PRO A 171 4.96 6.50 13.92
C PRO A 171 5.96 6.39 15.07
N ARG A 172 7.02 5.58 14.88
CA ARG A 172 8.09 5.44 15.86
C ARG A 172 8.89 6.73 16.00
N ALA A 173 9.19 7.38 14.86
CA ALA A 173 9.83 8.70 14.84
C ALA A 173 9.01 9.73 15.63
N VAL A 174 7.68 9.77 15.46
CA VAL A 174 6.79 10.67 16.23
C VAL A 174 6.85 10.41 17.74
N CYS A 175 6.90 9.15 18.16
CA CYS A 175 7.05 8.83 19.58
C CYS A 175 8.38 9.33 20.17
N ILE A 176 9.46 9.28 19.39
CA ILE A 176 10.77 9.82 19.80
C ILE A 176 10.72 11.36 19.88
N LEU A 177 10.03 12.01 18.94
CA LEU A 177 9.80 13.46 18.97
C LEU A 177 9.04 13.91 20.22
N GLU A 178 8.00 13.18 20.62
CA GLU A 178 7.24 13.48 21.83
C GLU A 178 8.06 13.20 23.10
N LYS A 179 8.87 12.14 23.11
CA LYS A 179 9.75 11.80 24.24
C LYS A 179 10.81 12.87 24.52
N HIS A 180 11.43 13.42 23.48
CA HIS A 180 12.50 14.42 23.57
C HIS A 180 12.03 15.83 23.18
N ARG A 181 10.75 16.13 23.43
CA ARG A 181 10.08 17.32 22.92
C ARG A 181 10.78 18.62 23.35
N ASP A 182 11.20 18.71 24.60
CA ASP A 182 11.77 19.94 25.16
C ASP A 182 13.19 20.18 24.64
N GLU A 183 14.01 19.14 24.54
CA GLU A 183 15.37 19.21 24.01
C GLU A 183 15.37 19.52 22.51
N LEU A 184 14.49 18.84 21.75
CA LEU A 184 14.34 19.08 20.32
C LEU A 184 13.83 20.48 20.03
N THR A 185 12.90 21.01 20.84
CA THR A 185 12.41 22.39 20.67
C THR A 185 13.54 23.39 20.84
N LYS A 186 14.34 23.28 21.91
CA LYS A 186 15.51 24.16 22.14
C LYS A 186 16.55 24.04 21.03
N TYR A 187 16.84 22.82 20.60
CA TYR A 187 17.80 22.56 19.53
C TYR A 187 17.36 23.19 18.20
N MET A 188 16.09 23.05 17.84
CA MET A 188 15.54 23.59 16.60
C MET A 188 15.46 25.10 16.60
N GLU A 189 15.05 25.71 17.71
CA GLU A 189 15.06 27.17 17.88
C GLU A 189 16.49 27.73 17.80
N ALA A 190 17.48 27.03 18.37
CA ALA A 190 18.90 27.40 18.23
C ALA A 190 19.42 27.31 16.78
N LYS A 191 18.77 26.52 15.92
CA LYS A 191 19.07 26.37 14.49
C LYS A 191 18.21 27.27 13.59
N GLY A 192 17.41 28.18 14.17
CA GLY A 192 16.63 29.17 13.43
C GLY A 192 15.24 28.70 12.99
N ALA A 193 14.72 27.59 13.54
CA ALA A 193 13.33 27.19 13.30
C ALA A 193 12.34 28.11 14.02
N THR A 194 11.15 28.29 13.45
CA THR A 194 10.05 29.01 14.11
C THR A 194 9.51 28.23 15.31
N SER A 195 9.21 28.95 16.41
CA SER A 195 8.66 28.34 17.62
C SER A 195 7.19 27.93 17.43
N PRO A 196 6.76 26.73 17.89
CA PRO A 196 7.55 25.69 18.56
C PRO A 196 8.38 24.86 17.56
N GLY A 197 9.69 24.78 17.78
CA GLY A 197 10.61 24.10 16.87
C GLY A 197 10.21 22.65 16.55
N VAL A 198 9.80 21.86 17.55
CA VAL A 198 9.33 20.47 17.35
C VAL A 198 8.22 20.35 16.31
N LEU A 199 7.29 21.30 16.26
CA LEU A 199 6.18 21.24 15.31
C LEU A 199 6.67 21.40 13.87
N VAL A 200 7.73 22.18 13.66
CA VAL A 200 8.38 22.31 12.35
C VAL A 200 8.95 20.95 11.92
N LEU A 201 9.65 20.23 12.80
CA LEU A 201 10.21 18.91 12.47
C LEU A 201 9.12 17.87 12.25
N THR A 202 8.09 17.81 13.10
CA THR A 202 6.92 16.94 12.87
C THR A 202 6.26 17.24 11.53
N THR A 203 6.13 18.53 11.18
CA THR A 203 5.56 18.93 9.89
C THR A 203 6.48 18.56 8.73
N MET A 204 7.79 18.73 8.84
CA MET A 204 8.75 18.37 7.79
C MET A 204 8.80 16.86 7.55
N LEU A 205 8.84 16.05 8.62
CA LEU A 205 8.75 14.59 8.54
C LEU A 205 7.40 14.11 8.01
N SER A 206 6.37 14.97 8.02
CA SER A 206 5.08 14.67 7.40
C SER A 206 5.01 14.95 5.89
N LYS A 207 5.99 15.67 5.32
CA LYS A 207 5.93 16.12 3.93
C LYS A 207 6.00 15.00 2.89
N PRO A 208 6.85 13.96 3.01
CA PRO A 208 6.95 12.91 2.00
C PRO A 208 5.60 12.25 1.66
N PHE A 209 4.81 11.88 2.67
CA PHE A 209 3.51 11.28 2.41
C PHE A 209 2.47 12.29 1.91
N ARG A 210 2.52 13.56 2.35
CA ARG A 210 1.66 14.61 1.78
C ARG A 210 2.00 14.89 0.30
N ARG A 211 3.25 14.66 -0.11
CA ARG A 211 3.63 14.78 -1.53
C ARG A 211 2.96 13.67 -2.35
N LEU A 212 2.91 12.45 -1.84
CA LEU A 212 2.22 11.34 -2.50
C LEU A 212 0.76 11.65 -2.82
N ASP A 213 0.02 12.24 -1.87
CA ASP A 213 -1.38 12.63 -2.05
C ASP A 213 -1.58 13.67 -3.17
N LYS A 214 -0.55 14.46 -3.49
CA LYS A 214 -0.63 15.49 -4.53
C LYS A 214 -0.34 14.95 -5.92
N TYR A 215 0.40 13.85 -6.08
CA TYR A 215 0.80 13.37 -7.41
C TYR A 215 -0.40 13.03 -8.29
N SER A 216 -1.42 12.36 -7.75
CA SER A 216 -2.62 12.04 -8.54
C SER A 216 -3.32 13.29 -9.05
N GLY A 217 -3.36 14.37 -8.26
CA GLY A 217 -3.95 15.65 -8.67
C GLY A 217 -3.10 16.39 -9.70
N MET A 218 -1.77 16.41 -9.53
CA MET A 218 -0.85 17.03 -10.50
C MET A 218 -0.89 16.30 -11.86
N LEU A 219 -0.94 14.97 -11.84
CA LEU A 219 -1.06 14.16 -13.05
C LEU A 219 -2.43 14.31 -13.70
N GLN A 220 -3.50 14.48 -12.91
CA GLN A 220 -4.84 14.77 -13.43
C GLN A 220 -4.90 16.13 -14.12
N GLU A 221 -4.24 17.15 -13.56
CA GLU A 221 -4.15 18.46 -14.23
C GLU A 221 -3.33 18.37 -15.52
N LEU A 222 -2.23 17.58 -15.52
CA LEU A 222 -1.45 17.34 -16.73
C LEU A 222 -2.29 16.64 -17.82
N GLU A 223 -3.08 15.63 -17.45
CA GLU A 223 -3.94 14.85 -18.35
C GLU A 223 -4.98 15.70 -19.08
N ARG A 224 -5.52 16.73 -18.41
CA ARG A 224 -6.49 17.65 -19.02
C ARG A 224 -5.97 18.37 -20.26
N TYR A 225 -4.66 18.55 -20.36
CA TYR A 225 -3.99 19.21 -21.49
C TYR A 225 -3.14 18.25 -22.34
N VAL A 226 -3.25 16.93 -22.11
CA VAL A 226 -2.70 15.92 -23.03
C VAL A 226 -3.68 15.75 -24.19
N GLU A 227 -3.23 15.87 -25.44
CA GLU A 227 -4.10 15.61 -26.61
C GLU A 227 -4.67 14.17 -26.59
N GLU A 228 -5.90 13.98 -27.06
CA GLU A 228 -6.56 12.66 -27.06
C GLU A 228 -5.83 11.59 -27.88
N CYS A 229 -5.08 12.01 -28.90
CA CYS A 229 -4.24 11.14 -29.74
C CYS A 229 -2.82 10.95 -29.20
N HIS A 230 -2.47 11.63 -28.10
CA HIS A 230 -1.12 11.59 -27.58
C HIS A 230 -0.81 10.22 -26.96
N PRO A 231 0.30 9.56 -27.31
CA PRO A 231 0.64 8.24 -26.80
C PRO A 231 0.81 8.14 -25.27
N ASP A 232 1.02 9.26 -24.59
CA ASP A 232 1.18 9.32 -23.12
C ASP A 232 -0.14 9.43 -22.36
N ARG A 233 -1.28 9.60 -23.05
CA ARG A 233 -2.56 9.85 -22.40
C ARG A 233 -2.98 8.65 -21.54
N GLY A 234 -2.92 7.45 -22.09
CA GLY A 234 -3.21 6.20 -21.37
C GLY A 234 -2.26 6.00 -20.18
N ASP A 235 -0.96 6.23 -20.39
CA ASP A 235 0.05 6.12 -19.32
C ASP A 235 -0.19 7.12 -18.18
N THR A 236 -0.59 8.35 -18.52
CA THR A 236 -0.91 9.40 -17.54
C THR A 236 -2.15 9.02 -16.74
N GLN A 237 -3.23 8.57 -17.39
CA GLN A 237 -4.46 8.12 -16.72
C GLN A 237 -4.22 6.95 -15.77
N ARG A 238 -3.43 5.96 -16.20
CA ARG A 238 -3.05 4.83 -15.38
C ARG A 238 -2.17 5.26 -14.19
N SER A 239 -1.25 6.19 -14.40
CA SER A 239 -0.41 6.76 -13.33
C SER A 239 -1.25 7.43 -12.24
N ILE A 240 -2.29 8.20 -12.61
CA ILE A 240 -3.19 8.84 -11.63
C ILE A 240 -3.79 7.80 -10.68
N SER A 241 -4.30 6.70 -11.22
CA SER A 241 -4.92 5.62 -10.44
C SER A 241 -3.90 4.94 -9.53
N ILE A 242 -2.72 4.59 -10.08
CA ILE A 242 -1.66 3.93 -9.31
C ILE A 242 -1.15 4.81 -8.16
N TYR A 243 -0.92 6.10 -8.39
CA TYR A 243 -0.44 7.00 -7.33
C TYR A 243 -1.49 7.24 -6.24
N LYS A 244 -2.78 7.23 -6.60
CA LYS A 244 -3.88 7.27 -5.63
C LYS A 244 -3.88 6.01 -4.74
N ASP A 245 -3.67 4.84 -5.33
CA ASP A 245 -3.58 3.57 -4.60
C ASP A 245 -2.32 3.49 -3.72
N ILE A 246 -1.18 4.00 -4.20
CA ILE A 246 0.06 4.10 -3.42
C ILE A 246 -0.16 4.98 -2.19
N ALA A 247 -0.75 6.17 -2.36
CA ALA A 247 -1.05 7.07 -1.26
C ALA A 247 -1.99 6.43 -0.22
N ALA A 248 -3.06 5.76 -0.68
CA ALA A 248 -3.99 5.05 0.19
C ALA A 248 -3.32 3.89 0.97
N THR A 249 -2.47 3.11 0.30
CA THR A 249 -1.71 2.01 0.91
C THR A 249 -0.73 2.52 1.97
N CYS A 250 0.01 3.58 1.67
CA CYS A 250 0.96 4.21 2.59
C CYS A 250 0.25 4.80 3.82
N CYS A 251 -0.89 5.48 3.61
CA CYS A 251 -1.71 6.02 4.69
C CYS A 251 -2.23 4.92 5.62
N SER A 252 -2.75 3.82 5.05
CA SER A 252 -3.23 2.66 5.80
C SER A 252 -2.12 2.00 6.61
N THR A 253 -0.93 1.83 6.00
CA THR A 253 0.27 1.28 6.67
C THR A 253 0.68 2.15 7.86
N ARG A 254 0.72 3.48 7.69
CA ARG A 254 1.08 4.41 8.76
C ARG A 254 0.10 4.33 9.93
N ARG A 255 -1.21 4.33 9.63
CA ARG A 255 -2.26 4.22 10.66
C ARG A 255 -2.18 2.88 11.41
N GLN A 256 -1.94 1.79 10.69
CA GLN A 256 -1.75 0.47 11.31
C GLN A 256 -0.56 0.49 12.28
N LYS A 257 0.59 1.00 11.86
CA LYS A 257 1.80 1.07 12.68
C LYS A 257 1.68 2.05 13.86
N GLU A 258 0.90 3.11 13.71
CA GLU A 258 0.55 4.03 14.80
C GLU A 258 -0.28 3.32 15.88
N LEU A 259 -1.27 2.53 15.48
CA LEU A 259 -2.09 1.75 16.41
C LEU A 259 -1.25 0.68 17.12
N GLU A 260 -0.41 -0.06 16.39
CA GLU A 260 0.52 -1.04 16.97
C GLU A 260 1.41 -0.40 18.03
N LEU A 261 1.97 0.77 17.73
CA LEU A 261 2.81 1.49 18.68
C LEU A 261 2.01 1.96 19.89
N GLN A 262 0.80 2.48 19.70
CA GLN A 262 -0.09 2.88 20.79
C GLN A 262 -0.47 1.70 21.70
N VAL A 263 -0.63 0.49 21.16
CA VAL A 263 -0.85 -0.72 21.95
C VAL A 263 0.39 -1.07 22.78
N LEU A 264 1.60 -0.92 22.22
CA LEU A 264 2.84 -1.27 22.91
C LEU A 264 3.28 -0.24 23.95
N THR A 265 3.05 1.05 23.72
CA THR A 265 3.53 2.15 24.58
C THR A 265 2.43 2.79 25.43
N GLY A 266 1.16 2.62 25.04
CA GLY A 266 0.01 3.21 25.74
C GLY A 266 -0.58 2.32 26.84
N PRO A 267 -1.40 2.90 27.74
CA PRO A 267 -2.05 2.15 28.80
C PRO A 267 -3.20 1.29 28.25
N VAL A 268 -3.04 -0.04 28.29
CA VAL A 268 -4.14 -0.99 28.01
C VAL A 268 -4.88 -1.28 29.31
N ARG A 269 -6.17 -0.92 29.36
CA ARG A 269 -7.00 -1.13 30.55
C ARG A 269 -7.31 -2.61 30.73
N GLY A 270 -7.16 -3.12 31.96
CA GLY A 270 -7.49 -4.51 32.29
C GLY A 270 -6.41 -5.53 31.90
N TRP A 271 -5.23 -5.10 31.48
CA TRP A 271 -4.10 -6.00 31.22
C TRP A 271 -3.41 -6.41 32.53
N GLU A 272 -3.57 -7.67 32.91
CA GLU A 272 -2.91 -8.28 34.08
C GLU A 272 -1.77 -9.20 33.61
N GLY A 273 -0.70 -8.62 33.08
CA GLY A 273 0.46 -9.36 32.57
C GLY A 273 1.74 -8.52 32.50
N PRO A 274 2.88 -9.13 32.11
CA PRO A 274 4.10 -8.38 31.80
C PRO A 274 3.84 -7.38 30.67
N SER A 275 4.71 -6.37 30.50
CA SER A 275 4.58 -5.40 29.40
C SER A 275 4.30 -6.11 28.07
N LEU A 276 3.42 -5.58 27.23
CA LEU A 276 3.08 -6.20 25.94
C LEU A 276 4.32 -6.41 25.05
N THR A 277 5.37 -5.60 25.24
CA THR A 277 6.68 -5.78 24.61
C THR A 277 7.32 -7.15 24.93
N ALA A 278 7.00 -7.76 26.07
CA ALA A 278 7.51 -9.08 26.46
C ALA A 278 6.88 -10.23 25.64
N LEU A 279 5.76 -9.98 24.95
CA LEU A 279 5.15 -10.96 24.04
C LEU A 279 5.88 -11.03 22.69
N GLY A 280 6.83 -10.13 22.42
CA GLY A 280 7.57 -10.00 21.18
C GLY A 280 7.06 -8.86 20.30
N ASP A 281 7.55 -8.82 19.06
CA ASP A 281 7.12 -7.83 18.07
C ASP A 281 5.73 -8.17 17.51
N ILE A 282 4.92 -7.14 17.28
CA ILE A 282 3.62 -7.32 16.64
C ILE A 282 3.85 -7.71 15.17
N ILE A 283 3.32 -8.86 14.78
CA ILE A 283 3.37 -9.36 13.40
C ILE A 283 2.32 -8.63 12.56
N TYR A 284 1.11 -8.51 13.09
CA TYR A 284 0.00 -7.85 12.41
C TYR A 284 -1.07 -7.37 13.40
N MET A 285 -1.66 -6.22 13.12
CA MET A 285 -2.81 -5.68 13.84
C MET A 285 -3.91 -5.29 12.86
N GLY A 286 -5.14 -5.69 13.14
CA GLY A 286 -6.30 -5.42 12.28
C GLY A 286 -7.61 -5.33 13.06
N SER A 287 -8.58 -4.64 12.48
CA SER A 287 -9.92 -4.48 13.07
C SER A 287 -10.84 -5.56 12.52
N VAL A 288 -11.47 -6.33 13.40
CA VAL A 288 -12.39 -7.40 13.06
C VAL A 288 -13.67 -7.29 13.87
N ALA A 289 -14.81 -7.53 13.24
CA ALA A 289 -16.07 -7.61 13.95
C ALA A 289 -16.26 -9.05 14.47
N VAL A 290 -16.47 -9.20 15.78
CA VAL A 290 -16.56 -10.52 16.43
C VAL A 290 -17.92 -10.73 17.08
N GLY A 291 -18.46 -11.93 16.90
CA GLY A 291 -19.70 -12.38 17.56
C GLY A 291 -20.99 -11.97 16.84
N PRO A 292 -22.16 -12.41 17.35
CA PRO A 292 -23.46 -12.23 16.69
C PRO A 292 -23.93 -10.76 16.64
N GLN A 293 -23.40 -9.92 17.53
CA GLN A 293 -23.68 -8.48 17.58
C GLN A 293 -22.68 -7.64 16.75
N HIS A 294 -21.74 -8.29 16.05
CA HIS A 294 -20.71 -7.62 15.23
C HIS A 294 -19.99 -6.50 15.97
N HIS A 295 -19.51 -6.79 17.18
CA HIS A 295 -18.74 -5.80 17.93
C HIS A 295 -17.35 -5.64 17.34
N ASP A 296 -16.97 -4.40 17.07
CA ASP A 296 -15.62 -4.07 16.62
C ASP A 296 -14.60 -4.43 17.70
N ARG A 297 -13.62 -5.23 17.29
CA ARG A 297 -12.49 -5.69 18.11
C ARG A 297 -11.21 -5.54 17.31
N TYR A 298 -10.10 -5.32 17.99
CA TYR A 298 -8.79 -5.30 17.40
C TYR A 298 -8.08 -6.59 17.75
N PHE A 299 -7.62 -7.29 16.72
CA PHE A 299 -6.75 -8.45 16.87
C PHE A 299 -5.31 -8.00 16.73
N VAL A 300 -4.49 -8.33 17.72
CA VAL A 300 -3.06 -8.02 17.76
C VAL A 300 -2.30 -9.34 17.82
N LEU A 301 -1.63 -9.68 16.73
CA LEU A 301 -0.91 -10.94 16.58
C LEU A 301 0.55 -10.78 17.02
N PHE A 302 0.92 -11.51 18.07
CA PHE A 302 2.31 -11.72 18.50
C PHE A 302 2.78 -13.12 18.08
N PRO A 303 4.09 -13.42 18.10
CA PRO A 303 4.65 -14.70 17.61
C PRO A 303 4.07 -15.96 18.25
N SER A 304 3.57 -15.86 19.48
CA SER A 304 2.99 -17.00 20.22
C SER A 304 1.55 -16.78 20.70
N THR A 305 1.04 -15.55 20.58
CA THR A 305 -0.20 -15.13 21.24
C THR A 305 -0.97 -14.14 20.37
N LEU A 306 -2.28 -14.35 20.23
CA LEU A 306 -3.22 -13.41 19.64
C LEU A 306 -3.95 -12.68 20.79
N VAL A 307 -3.76 -11.37 20.90
CA VAL A 307 -4.43 -10.53 21.89
C VAL A 307 -5.66 -9.87 21.26
N ILE A 308 -6.77 -9.87 21.98
CA ILE A 308 -8.04 -9.28 21.57
C ILE A 308 -8.29 -8.04 22.41
N LEU A 309 -8.41 -6.90 21.75
CA LEU A 309 -8.66 -5.61 22.36
C LEU A 309 -10.01 -5.05 21.89
N SER A 310 -10.69 -4.31 22.76
CA SER A 310 -11.79 -3.42 22.39
C SER A 310 -11.34 -1.97 22.55
N VAL A 311 -12.06 -1.05 21.91
CA VAL A 311 -11.78 0.38 22.06
C VAL A 311 -12.82 0.99 22.99
N SER A 312 -12.36 1.83 23.91
CA SER A 312 -13.25 2.62 24.79
C SER A 312 -14.23 3.46 23.95
N HIS A 313 -15.44 3.72 24.48
CA HIS A 313 -16.47 4.56 23.83
C HIS A 313 -15.98 5.95 23.41
N ARG A 314 -14.87 6.46 23.98
CA ARG A 314 -14.25 7.74 23.62
C ARG A 314 -13.02 7.61 22.71
N LEU A 315 -12.75 6.43 22.16
CA LEU A 315 -11.54 6.12 21.37
C LEU A 315 -10.21 6.45 22.05
N SER A 316 -10.22 6.59 23.39
CA SER A 316 -9.11 7.16 24.14
C SER A 316 -8.13 6.12 24.70
N ALA A 317 -8.51 4.84 24.70
CA ALA A 317 -7.71 3.75 25.24
C ALA A 317 -8.20 2.39 24.71
N PHE A 318 -7.29 1.44 24.61
CA PHE A 318 -7.60 0.04 24.38
C PHE A 318 -7.96 -0.65 25.70
N ILE A 319 -8.95 -1.54 25.64
CA ILE A 319 -9.42 -2.37 26.74
C ILE A 319 -9.09 -3.81 26.39
N TYR A 320 -8.43 -4.52 27.29
CA TYR A 320 -8.11 -5.93 27.11
C TYR A 320 -9.36 -6.80 27.31
N GLU A 321 -9.69 -7.61 26.31
CA GLU A 321 -10.85 -8.52 26.34
C GLU A 321 -10.43 -9.98 26.48
N GLY A 322 -9.21 -10.33 26.06
CA GLY A 322 -8.68 -11.69 26.17
C GLY A 322 -7.43 -11.93 25.32
N LYS A 323 -6.80 -13.08 25.54
CA LYS A 323 -5.67 -13.56 24.75
C LYS A 323 -5.86 -15.03 24.39
N LEU A 324 -5.42 -15.41 23.20
CA LEU A 324 -5.45 -16.77 22.67
C LEU A 324 -4.01 -17.18 22.36
N PHE A 325 -3.56 -18.32 22.85
CA PHE A 325 -2.26 -18.87 22.44
C PHE A 325 -2.40 -19.50 21.04
N LEU A 326 -1.39 -19.32 20.19
CA LEU A 326 -1.41 -19.91 18.84
C LEU A 326 -1.26 -21.44 18.88
N THR A 327 -0.68 -21.98 19.96
CA THR A 327 -0.56 -23.42 20.18
C THR A 327 -1.94 -24.06 20.34
N GLY A 328 -2.30 -24.92 19.39
CA GLY A 328 -3.59 -25.62 19.39
C GLY A 328 -4.77 -24.76 18.90
N LEU A 329 -4.52 -23.58 18.36
CA LEU A 329 -5.54 -22.83 17.63
C LEU A 329 -5.97 -23.63 16.39
N THR A 330 -7.15 -23.37 15.84
CA THR A 330 -7.61 -23.88 14.55
C THR A 330 -8.33 -22.76 13.84
N VAL A 331 -7.90 -22.45 12.63
CA VAL A 331 -8.38 -21.30 11.84
C VAL A 331 -8.94 -21.79 10.52
N ILE A 332 -10.22 -21.52 10.29
CA ILE A 332 -10.98 -21.97 9.12
C ILE A 332 -11.55 -20.76 8.40
N ARG A 333 -11.26 -20.63 7.10
CA ARG A 333 -11.90 -19.61 6.25
C ARG A 333 -13.34 -20.05 5.99
N LEU A 334 -14.30 -19.17 6.23
CA LEU A 334 -15.73 -19.44 5.99
C LEU A 334 -16.14 -18.89 4.62
N ASP A 335 -16.99 -19.61 3.90
CA ASP A 335 -17.58 -19.13 2.66
C ASP A 335 -18.58 -18.00 2.93
N ASP A 336 -18.72 -17.10 1.95
CA ASP A 336 -19.64 -15.97 2.06
C ASP A 336 -21.09 -16.48 2.09
N SER A 337 -21.83 -16.03 3.11
CA SER A 337 -23.23 -16.36 3.34
C SER A 337 -24.06 -15.08 3.52
N GLU A 338 -25.38 -15.21 3.64
CA GLU A 338 -26.26 -14.07 3.96
C GLU A 338 -25.96 -13.47 5.34
N GLN A 339 -25.37 -14.26 6.25
CA GLN A 339 -25.07 -13.83 7.62
C GLN A 339 -23.68 -13.19 7.73
N TYR A 340 -22.69 -13.71 7.01
CA TYR A 340 -21.31 -13.26 7.10
C TYR A 340 -20.64 -13.24 5.72
N LYS A 341 -19.98 -12.14 5.39
CA LYS A 341 -19.09 -12.02 4.22
C LYS A 341 -17.68 -11.76 4.71
N ASN A 342 -16.66 -12.33 4.06
CA ASN A 342 -15.26 -12.14 4.44
C ASN A 342 -14.94 -12.59 5.88
N ALA A 343 -15.46 -13.75 6.31
CA ALA A 343 -15.32 -14.24 7.67
C ALA A 343 -14.37 -15.44 7.82
N PHE A 344 -13.77 -15.56 9.01
CA PHE A 344 -13.01 -16.73 9.40
C PHE A 344 -13.37 -17.15 10.83
N GLU A 345 -13.35 -18.46 11.08
CA GLU A 345 -13.59 -19.05 12.39
C GLU A 345 -12.25 -19.34 13.08
N ILE A 346 -12.15 -18.89 14.34
CA ILE A 346 -11.09 -19.28 15.26
C ILE A 346 -11.70 -20.20 16.32
N SER A 347 -11.10 -21.37 16.49
CA SER A 347 -11.44 -22.32 17.56
C SER A 347 -10.18 -22.82 18.26
N ALA A 348 -10.29 -23.21 19.52
CA ALA A 348 -9.22 -23.91 20.26
C ALA A 348 -9.87 -24.99 21.14
N PRO A 349 -9.15 -26.05 21.55
CA PRO A 349 -9.70 -27.16 22.32
C PRO A 349 -10.45 -26.78 23.61
N MET A 350 -10.14 -25.62 24.18
CA MET A 350 -10.74 -25.10 25.42
C MET A 350 -11.51 -23.79 25.24
N ILE A 351 -11.82 -23.38 24.00
CA ILE A 351 -12.40 -22.06 23.69
C ILE A 351 -13.55 -22.22 22.71
N ASP A 352 -14.66 -21.55 23.00
CA ASP A 352 -15.81 -21.48 22.09
C ASP A 352 -15.42 -20.94 20.73
N LYS A 353 -16.04 -21.49 19.68
CA LYS A 353 -15.86 -21.04 18.30
C LYS A 353 -16.19 -19.55 18.21
N ARG A 354 -15.23 -18.75 17.74
CA ARG A 354 -15.42 -17.31 17.48
C ARG A 354 -15.32 -17.06 15.98
N VAL A 355 -16.38 -16.48 15.43
CA VAL A 355 -16.40 -15.99 14.05
C VAL A 355 -15.92 -14.54 14.06
N ALA A 356 -14.89 -14.26 13.27
CA ALA A 356 -14.35 -12.93 13.01
C ALA A 356 -14.66 -12.54 11.57
N VAL A 357 -15.23 -11.34 11.39
CA VAL A 357 -15.62 -10.78 10.10
C VAL A 357 -14.68 -9.62 9.76
N CYS A 358 -14.04 -9.69 8.60
CA CYS A 358 -13.10 -8.68 8.10
C CYS A 358 -13.77 -7.67 7.16
N GLN A 359 -13.08 -6.55 6.89
CA GLN A 359 -13.61 -5.51 6.00
C GLN A 359 -13.53 -5.92 4.54
N SER A 360 -12.50 -6.69 4.17
CA SER A 360 -12.30 -7.16 2.80
C SER A 360 -11.97 -8.66 2.74
N LYS A 361 -12.15 -9.23 1.55
CA LYS A 361 -11.81 -10.64 1.30
C LYS A 361 -10.32 -10.88 1.46
N GLU A 362 -9.52 -9.97 0.93
CA GLU A 362 -8.05 -10.00 0.99
C GLU A 362 -7.56 -9.95 2.44
N GLU A 363 -8.20 -9.15 3.31
CA GLU A 363 -7.86 -9.08 4.72
C GLU A 363 -8.19 -10.39 5.45
N ALA A 364 -9.33 -11.01 5.16
CA ALA A 364 -9.70 -12.30 5.73
C ALA A 364 -8.71 -13.41 5.32
N ASP A 365 -8.34 -13.45 4.04
CA ASP A 365 -7.39 -14.42 3.50
C ASP A 365 -5.98 -14.20 4.10
N HIS A 366 -5.57 -12.93 4.25
CA HIS A 366 -4.31 -12.56 4.90
C HIS A 366 -4.26 -12.97 6.37
N TRP A 367 -5.34 -12.76 7.14
CA TRP A 367 -5.42 -13.22 8.54
C TRP A 367 -5.28 -14.73 8.66
N VAL A 368 -5.98 -15.48 7.82
CA VAL A 368 -5.92 -16.95 7.82
C VAL A 368 -4.51 -17.44 7.49
N GLU A 369 -3.85 -16.82 6.51
CA GLU A 369 -2.47 -17.14 6.14
C GLU A 369 -1.50 -16.83 7.28
N LEU A 370 -1.57 -15.63 7.87
CA LEU A 370 -0.71 -15.23 8.98
C LEU A 370 -0.85 -16.15 10.18
N LEU A 371 -2.09 -16.46 10.58
CA LEU A 371 -2.33 -17.34 11.72
C LEU A 371 -1.80 -18.75 11.43
N LYS A 372 -2.06 -19.31 10.24
CA LYS A 372 -1.54 -20.64 9.86
C LYS A 372 -0.02 -20.70 9.80
N ASN A 373 0.63 -19.63 9.34
CA ASN A 373 2.09 -19.56 9.25
C ASN A 373 2.76 -19.45 10.62
N GLN A 374 2.12 -18.76 11.57
CA GLN A 374 2.64 -18.56 12.93
C GLN A 374 2.29 -19.70 13.89
N MET A 375 1.30 -20.52 13.56
CA MET A 375 1.01 -21.72 14.32
C MET A 375 2.15 -22.73 14.14
N PRO A 376 2.70 -23.29 15.23
CA PRO A 376 3.74 -24.31 15.11
C PRO A 376 3.20 -25.43 14.23
N ARG A 377 3.89 -25.73 13.12
CA ARG A 377 3.59 -26.93 12.32
C ARG A 377 3.49 -28.06 13.31
N ALA A 378 2.30 -28.67 13.41
CA ALA A 378 2.18 -29.93 14.11
C ALA A 378 3.28 -30.80 13.53
N SER A 379 4.30 -31.10 14.34
CA SER A 379 5.32 -32.06 13.97
C SER A 379 4.53 -33.22 13.42
N SER A 380 4.85 -33.64 12.20
CA SER A 380 4.53 -34.96 11.72
C SER A 380 5.22 -35.96 12.65
N ALA A 381 4.70 -36.10 13.87
CA ALA A 381 4.75 -37.31 14.62
C ALA A 381 4.00 -38.29 13.73
N SER A 382 4.80 -39.02 12.97
CA SER A 382 4.47 -40.33 12.44
C SER A 382 3.60 -41.04 13.46
N ALA A 383 2.29 -41.02 13.21
CA ALA A 383 1.46 -42.13 13.56
C ALA A 383 2.01 -43.31 12.75
N LEU A 384 3.07 -43.94 13.28
CA LEU A 384 3.27 -45.37 13.16
C LEU A 384 1.99 -45.98 13.70
N SER A 385 0.99 -46.05 12.81
CA SER A 385 -0.02 -47.08 12.89
C SER A 385 0.76 -48.38 12.87
N GLN A 386 1.04 -48.93 14.05
CA GLN A 386 1.19 -50.35 14.23
C GLN A 386 -0.12 -50.96 13.72
N LYS A 387 -0.18 -51.21 12.41
CA LYS A 387 -0.96 -52.31 11.88
C LYS A 387 -0.37 -53.55 12.51
N VAL A 388 -1.00 -54.02 13.57
CA VAL A 388 -0.88 -55.40 14.03
C VAL A 388 -1.21 -56.26 12.82
N ALA A 389 -0.17 -56.82 12.21
CA ALA A 389 -0.32 -57.85 11.19
C ALA A 389 -0.88 -59.12 11.86
N PRO A 390 -1.81 -59.85 11.22
CA PRO A 390 -2.28 -61.10 11.76
C PRO A 390 -1.13 -62.11 11.81
N SER A 391 -1.01 -62.77 12.96
CA SER A 391 -0.04 -63.81 13.25
C SER A 391 0.02 -64.88 12.15
N GLN A 392 1.20 -65.07 11.58
CA GLN A 392 1.52 -66.26 10.80
C GLN A 392 1.46 -67.47 11.74
N ALA A 393 0.45 -68.32 11.56
CA ALA A 393 0.38 -69.63 12.17
C ALA A 393 1.57 -70.46 11.69
N GLN A 394 2.48 -70.78 12.62
CA GLN A 394 3.52 -71.77 12.40
C GLN A 394 2.88 -73.16 12.38
N PHE A 395 2.96 -73.81 11.23
CA PHE A 395 2.66 -75.22 11.03
C PHE A 395 3.64 -76.07 11.85
N VAL A 396 3.15 -76.76 12.87
CA VAL A 396 3.87 -77.84 13.57
C VAL A 396 3.43 -79.16 12.92
N PRO A 397 4.34 -79.98 12.35
CA PRO A 397 3.97 -81.25 11.75
C PRO A 397 3.70 -82.31 12.83
N GLN A 398 2.53 -82.95 12.77
CA GLN A 398 2.22 -84.13 13.58
C GLN A 398 2.89 -85.40 13.00
N PRO A 399 3.35 -86.34 13.84
CA PRO A 399 3.92 -87.60 13.37
C PRO A 399 2.83 -88.59 12.90
N PRO A 400 3.18 -89.54 11.99
CA PRO A 400 2.22 -90.44 11.35
C PRO A 400 1.72 -91.54 12.30
N PRO A 401 0.56 -92.15 11.98
CA PRO A 401 -0.14 -93.03 12.90
C PRO A 401 0.43 -94.44 12.90
N HIS A 402 0.63 -95.02 14.08
CA HIS A 402 0.50 -96.45 14.36
C HIS A 402 -0.02 -96.67 15.77
#